data_AF-A0A075GCS7-F1
#
_entry.id   AF-A0A075GCS7-F1
#
_cell.length_a   1.000
_cell.length_b   1.000
_cell.length_c   1.000
_cell.angle_alpha   90.00
_cell.angle_beta   90.00
_cell.angle_gamma   90.00
#
_symmetry.space_group_name_H-M   'P 1'
#
loop_
_entity.id
_entity.type
_entity.pdbx_description
1 polymer ?
#
loop_
_entity_poly.entity_id
_entity_poly.type
_entity_poly.pdbx_seq_one_letter_code
_entity_poly.pdbx_strand_id
1 'polypeptide(L)'
;MYGKQDLSFIVDMERTNFPIKRSIIKEKAREIFGDVETEDAYMYEGKEGVKVFLGQANEAGRKEERIDILPHSLHVWYEFTDKVTEFCDWLLENVYLVKDVDHKGETKYEKFRIKQKEENV
;
A
#
# COMPACT_ATOMS: atom_id res chain seq x y z
N MET A 1 -18.92 3.87 -0.67
CA MET A 1 -19.01 3.21 -2.00
C MET A 1 -18.59 1.76 -1.82
N TYR A 2 -19.35 0.78 -2.33
CA TYR A 2 -19.02 -0.64 -2.11
C TYR A 2 -17.75 -1.03 -2.90
N GLY A 3 -16.82 -1.77 -2.29
CA GLY A 3 -15.62 -2.32 -2.96
C GLY A 3 -14.47 -1.35 -3.23
N LYS A 4 -14.40 -0.20 -2.53
CA LYS A 4 -13.29 0.78 -2.62
C LYS A 4 -12.35 0.79 -1.41
N GLN A 5 -12.59 -0.09 -0.46
CA GLN A 5 -11.91 -0.21 0.82
C GLN A 5 -11.58 -1.68 1.04
N ASP A 6 -10.61 -1.94 1.90
CA ASP A 6 -10.24 -3.27 2.38
C ASP A 6 -9.80 -4.25 1.27
N LEU A 7 -8.52 -4.21 0.94
CA LEU A 7 -7.89 -5.16 0.03
C LEU A 7 -6.75 -5.89 0.74
N SER A 8 -6.70 -7.22 0.60
CA SER A 8 -5.58 -8.04 1.05
C SER A 8 -5.17 -9.00 -0.04
N PHE A 9 -3.88 -9.09 -0.32
CA PHE A 9 -3.37 -10.10 -1.24
C PHE A 9 -2.01 -10.63 -0.80
N ILE A 10 -1.79 -11.89 -1.14
CA ILE A 10 -0.52 -12.57 -0.97
C ILE A 10 0.22 -12.43 -2.30
N VAL A 11 1.47 -11.96 -2.22
CA VAL A 11 2.35 -11.84 -3.37
C VAL A 11 3.19 -13.10 -3.52
N ASP A 12 3.89 -13.49 -2.46
CA ASP A 12 4.83 -14.61 -2.45
C ASP A 12 4.97 -15.16 -1.02
N MET A 13 4.39 -16.33 -0.76
CA MET A 13 4.38 -16.94 0.58
C MET A 13 5.77 -17.33 1.08
N GLU A 14 6.72 -17.60 0.18
CA GLU A 14 8.08 -18.03 0.55
C GLU A 14 8.94 -16.84 1.00
N ARG A 15 8.54 -15.61 0.64
CA ARG A 15 9.29 -14.41 0.98
C ARG A 15 9.20 -14.09 2.47
N THR A 16 10.36 -13.95 3.10
CA THR A 16 10.49 -13.68 4.53
C THR A 16 11.09 -12.31 4.84
N ASN A 17 11.72 -11.67 3.86
CA ASN A 17 12.42 -10.40 4.02
C ASN A 17 12.12 -9.42 2.88
N PHE A 18 12.14 -8.12 3.19
CA PHE A 18 12.08 -7.06 2.20
C PHE A 18 13.39 -6.96 1.40
N PRO A 19 13.33 -6.53 0.12
CA PRO A 19 14.53 -6.30 -0.68
C PRO A 19 15.21 -4.97 -0.33
N ILE A 20 14.51 -4.11 0.41
CA ILE A 20 14.93 -2.78 0.83
C ILE A 20 14.74 -2.64 2.34
N LYS A 21 15.43 -1.66 2.94
CA LYS A 21 15.29 -1.36 4.37
C LYS A 21 13.88 -0.85 4.67
N ARG A 22 13.30 -1.29 5.79
CA ARG A 22 12.00 -0.79 6.28
C ARG A 22 11.94 0.72 6.43
N SER A 23 13.07 1.36 6.80
CA SER A 23 13.15 2.81 6.91
C SER A 23 12.78 3.52 5.60
N ILE A 24 13.16 2.95 4.45
CA ILE A 24 12.84 3.51 3.12
C ILE A 24 11.33 3.44 2.86
N ILE A 25 10.68 2.32 3.23
CA ILE A 25 9.22 2.17 3.12
C ILE A 25 8.51 3.22 3.99
N LYS A 26 8.98 3.42 5.23
CA LYS A 26 8.43 4.41 6.17
C LYS A 26 8.64 5.85 5.68
N GLU A 27 9.82 6.16 5.16
CA GLU A 27 10.14 7.46 4.57
C GLU A 27 9.23 7.75 3.36
N LYS A 28 9.05 6.77 2.47
CA LYS A 28 8.15 6.92 1.32
C LYS A 28 6.70 7.12 1.73
N ALA A 29 6.24 6.44 2.78
CA ALA A 29 4.90 6.66 3.32
C ALA A 29 4.73 8.12 3.79
N ARG A 30 5.70 8.68 4.52
CA ARG A 30 5.65 10.08 4.97
C ARG A 30 5.76 11.07 3.82
N GLU A 31 6.50 10.74 2.78
CA GLU A 31 6.58 11.56 1.55
C GLU A 31 5.20 11.72 0.90
N ILE A 32 4.44 10.63 0.77
CA ILE A 32 3.13 10.63 0.10
C ILE A 32 2.00 11.16 1.01
N PHE A 33 1.93 10.64 2.24
CA PHE A 33 0.81 10.88 3.15
C PHE A 33 1.02 12.05 4.10
N GLY A 34 2.25 12.57 4.23
CA GLY A 34 2.61 13.63 5.17
C GLY A 34 3.00 13.09 6.55
N ASP A 35 2.60 13.79 7.61
CA ASP A 35 2.91 13.41 8.99
C ASP A 35 2.04 12.24 9.46
N VAL A 36 2.36 11.04 8.96
CA VAL A 36 1.71 9.78 9.33
C VAL A 36 2.58 8.96 10.26
N GLU A 37 1.92 8.27 11.18
CA GLU A 37 2.59 7.33 12.08
C GLU A 37 2.96 6.05 11.34
N THR A 38 4.18 5.57 11.60
CA THR A 38 4.71 4.34 11.00
C THR A 38 5.38 3.48 12.06
N GLU A 39 5.08 2.19 12.06
CA GLU A 39 5.66 1.23 13.01
C GLU A 39 6.30 0.03 12.29
N ASP A 40 7.20 -0.68 12.97
CA ASP A 40 7.56 -2.02 12.53
C ASP A 40 6.39 -2.96 12.82
N ALA A 41 5.97 -3.76 11.83
CA ALA A 41 4.99 -4.80 12.03
C ALA A 41 5.72 -6.07 12.49
N TYR A 42 5.40 -6.58 13.67
CA TYR A 42 5.84 -7.92 14.07
C TYR A 42 4.84 -8.96 13.55
N MET A 43 5.32 -9.91 12.73
CA MET A 43 4.60 -11.15 12.43
C MET A 43 5.51 -12.35 12.68
N TYR A 44 4.86 -13.46 13.05
CA TYR A 44 5.41 -14.74 13.47
C TYR A 44 6.59 -15.20 12.60
N GLU A 45 7.56 -15.91 13.20
CA GLU A 45 8.70 -16.52 12.50
C GLU A 45 9.74 -15.54 11.90
N GLY A 46 9.91 -14.36 12.51
CA GLY A 46 10.98 -13.43 12.12
C GLY A 46 10.68 -12.61 10.85
N LYS A 47 9.42 -12.58 10.41
CA LYS A 47 8.97 -11.74 9.28
C LYS A 47 8.60 -10.35 9.82
N GLU A 48 9.54 -9.42 9.76
CA GLU A 48 9.33 -8.03 10.19
C GLU A 48 8.79 -7.18 9.02
N GLY A 49 7.59 -6.64 9.19
CA GLY A 49 6.89 -5.77 8.24
C GLY A 49 6.90 -4.29 8.62
N VAL A 50 6.07 -3.50 7.95
CA VAL A 50 5.82 -2.07 8.25
C VAL A 50 4.32 -1.83 8.36
N LYS A 51 3.91 -1.04 9.36
CA LYS A 51 2.54 -0.49 9.46
C LYS A 51 2.56 0.99 9.15
N VAL A 52 1.58 1.47 8.39
CA VAL A 52 1.34 2.89 8.12
C VAL A 52 -0.09 3.21 8.55
N PHE A 53 -0.25 4.08 9.55
CA PHE A 53 -1.57 4.45 10.06
C PHE A 53 -2.09 5.69 9.36
N LEU A 54 -3.27 5.58 8.74
CA LEU A 54 -3.89 6.65 7.93
C LEU A 54 -5.07 7.32 8.65
N GLY A 55 -5.68 6.62 9.60
CA GLY A 55 -6.77 7.15 10.40
C GLY A 55 -6.43 7.40 11.86
N GLN A 56 -7.40 8.00 12.54
CA GLN A 56 -7.33 8.21 13.97
C GLN A 56 -7.63 6.92 14.74
N ALA A 57 -7.23 6.89 16.00
CA ALA A 57 -7.64 5.84 16.90
C ALA A 57 -9.17 5.94 17.14
N ASN A 58 -9.86 4.81 17.11
CA ASN A 58 -11.27 4.74 17.50
C ASN A 58 -11.44 4.89 19.03
N GLU A 59 -12.68 4.85 19.51
CA GLU A 59 -13.01 4.99 20.95
C GLU A 59 -12.30 3.96 21.84
N ALA A 60 -11.92 2.80 21.29
CA ALA A 60 -11.16 1.76 21.98
C ALA A 60 -9.63 1.94 21.86
N GLY A 61 -9.16 3.06 21.31
CA GLY A 61 -7.75 3.37 21.10
C GLY A 61 -7.11 2.61 19.93
N ARG A 62 -7.90 1.95 19.08
CA ARG A 62 -7.38 1.12 17.97
C ARG A 62 -7.30 1.91 16.68
N LYS A 63 -6.18 1.78 15.97
CA LYS A 63 -5.98 2.36 14.64
C LYS A 63 -6.26 1.32 13.56
N GLU A 64 -7.51 1.27 13.14
CA GLU A 64 -7.99 0.26 12.17
C GLU A 64 -7.67 0.67 10.74
N GLU A 65 -7.72 1.98 10.46
CA GLU A 65 -7.40 2.59 9.18
C GLU A 65 -5.88 2.63 8.94
N ARG A 66 -5.37 1.63 8.22
CA ARG A 66 -3.92 1.44 8.04
C ARG A 66 -3.56 0.60 6.83
N ILE A 67 -2.27 0.60 6.49
CA ILE A 67 -1.66 -0.30 5.52
C ILE A 67 -0.64 -1.16 6.27
N ASP A 68 -0.83 -2.48 6.25
CA ASP A 68 0.12 -3.46 6.76
C ASP A 68 0.92 -4.03 5.57
N ILE A 69 2.20 -3.67 5.49
CA ILE A 69 3.15 -4.14 4.47
C ILE A 69 3.95 -5.28 5.10
N LEU A 70 3.80 -6.50 4.59
CA LEU A 70 4.61 -7.66 4.97
C LEU A 70 5.46 -8.12 3.79
N PRO A 71 6.58 -8.84 4.01
CA PRO A 71 7.40 -9.34 2.92
C PRO A 71 6.67 -10.20 1.89
N HIS A 72 5.61 -10.91 2.32
CA HIS A 72 4.85 -11.87 1.49
C HIS A 72 3.45 -11.39 1.11
N SER A 73 2.93 -10.35 1.74
CA SER A 73 1.55 -9.89 1.55
C SER A 73 1.41 -8.39 1.79
N LEU A 74 0.38 -7.81 1.18
CA LEU A 74 -0.03 -6.42 1.40
C LEU A 74 -1.48 -6.42 1.86
N HIS A 75 -1.74 -5.67 2.93
CA HIS A 75 -3.09 -5.45 3.43
C HIS A 75 -3.37 -3.95 3.55
N VAL A 76 -4.36 -3.47 2.80
CA VAL A 76 -4.84 -2.09 2.81
C VAL A 76 -6.19 -2.09 3.51
N TRP A 77 -6.23 -1.62 4.75
CA TRP A 77 -7.44 -1.50 5.57
C TRP A 77 -7.87 -0.03 5.58
N TYR A 78 -8.05 0.52 4.37
CA TYR A 78 -8.37 1.92 4.14
C TYR A 78 -8.95 2.09 2.73
N GLU A 79 -9.48 3.26 2.43
CA GLU A 79 -9.93 3.56 1.07
C GLU A 79 -8.79 3.80 0.08
N PHE A 80 -8.99 3.34 -1.14
CA PHE A 80 -8.09 3.62 -2.26
C PHE A 80 -8.31 5.05 -2.78
N THR A 81 -7.68 6.01 -2.11
CA THR A 81 -7.45 7.37 -2.63
C THR A 81 -6.33 7.38 -3.67
N ASP A 82 -6.19 8.47 -4.44
CA ASP A 82 -5.08 8.63 -5.40
C ASP A 82 -3.70 8.41 -4.73
N LYS A 83 -3.52 8.89 -3.49
CA LYS A 83 -2.28 8.71 -2.73
C LYS A 83 -2.05 7.27 -2.29
N VAL A 84 -3.12 6.57 -1.90
CA VAL A 84 -3.03 5.16 -1.51
C VAL A 84 -2.68 4.31 -2.72
N THR A 85 -3.30 4.59 -3.87
CA THR A 85 -2.95 3.95 -5.14
C THR A 85 -1.49 4.21 -5.51
N GLU A 86 -1.02 5.45 -5.46
CA GLU A 86 0.38 5.79 -5.73
C GLU A 86 1.37 5.04 -4.83
N PHE A 87 1.07 4.96 -3.53
CA PHE A 87 1.90 4.22 -2.59
C PHE A 87 1.88 2.71 -2.88
N CYS A 88 0.71 2.14 -3.19
CA CYS A 88 0.59 0.74 -3.58
C CYS A 88 1.39 0.41 -4.85
N ASP A 89 1.33 1.26 -5.88
CA ASP A 89 2.11 1.08 -7.11
C ASP A 89 3.61 1.07 -6.81
N TRP A 90 4.07 2.04 -6.01
CA TRP A 90 5.46 2.10 -5.58
C TRP A 90 5.88 0.84 -4.78
N LEU A 91 5.02 0.33 -3.89
CA LEU A 91 5.28 -0.91 -3.14
C LEU A 91 5.37 -2.12 -4.07
N LEU A 92 4.46 -2.24 -5.05
CA LEU A 92 4.46 -3.34 -6.01
C LEU A 92 5.78 -3.40 -6.79
N GLU A 93 6.26 -2.26 -7.25
CA GLU A 93 7.52 -2.14 -8.00
C GLU A 93 8.75 -2.35 -7.10
N ASN A 94 8.83 -1.66 -5.96
CA ASN A 94 10.07 -1.52 -5.19
C ASN A 94 10.20 -2.51 -4.02
N VAL A 95 9.08 -2.94 -3.44
CA VAL A 95 9.06 -3.88 -2.31
C VAL A 95 8.77 -5.28 -2.83
N TYR A 96 7.72 -5.44 -3.62
CA TYR A 96 7.28 -6.73 -4.10
C TYR A 96 7.99 -7.18 -5.38
N LEU A 97 8.72 -6.28 -6.04
CA LEU A 97 9.47 -6.56 -7.28
C LEU A 97 8.58 -7.18 -8.35
N VAL A 98 7.30 -6.81 -8.36
CA VAL A 98 6.39 -7.09 -9.46
C VAL A 98 6.89 -6.21 -10.60
N LYS A 99 7.76 -6.77 -11.45
CA LYS A 99 8.15 -6.10 -12.68
C LYS A 99 6.87 -5.76 -13.44
N ASP A 100 6.88 -4.63 -14.14
CA ASP A 100 5.98 -4.45 -15.27
C ASP A 100 6.13 -5.70 -16.14
N VAL A 101 5.17 -6.63 -16.03
CA VAL A 101 5.07 -7.76 -16.91
C VAL A 101 4.58 -7.16 -18.22
N ASP A 102 5.52 -6.57 -18.95
CA ASP A 102 5.36 -5.99 -20.29
C ASP A 102 3.96 -5.39 -20.48
N HIS A 103 3.54 -4.47 -19.60
CA HIS A 103 2.26 -3.75 -19.74
C HIS A 103 2.40 -2.70 -20.86
N LYS A 104 2.58 -3.18 -22.11
CA LYS A 104 2.44 -2.37 -23.33
C LYS A 104 0.99 -1.98 -23.63
N GLY A 105 0.07 -2.21 -22.70
CA GLY A 105 -1.35 -1.94 -22.88
C GLY A 105 -1.80 -0.86 -21.94
N GLU A 106 -2.20 0.28 -22.49
CA GLU A 106 -3.08 1.24 -21.80
C GLU A 106 -4.15 0.46 -21.02
N THR A 107 -4.04 0.45 -19.69
CA THR A 107 -4.98 -0.31 -18.88
C THR A 107 -6.37 0.32 -19.01
N LYS A 108 -7.44 -0.49 -18.87
CA LYS A 108 -8.80 0.06 -18.81
C LYS A 108 -8.95 1.10 -17.70
N TYR A 109 -8.13 0.98 -16.65
CA TYR A 109 -8.07 1.92 -15.54
C TYR A 109 -7.38 3.24 -15.92
N GLU A 110 -6.26 3.21 -16.65
CA GLU A 110 -5.60 4.42 -17.18
C GLU A 110 -6.55 5.24 -18.05
N LYS A 111 -7.25 4.56 -18.98
CA LYS A 111 -8.25 5.19 -19.84
C LYS A 111 -9.41 5.77 -19.03
N PHE A 112 -9.82 5.06 -17.99
CA PHE A 112 -10.85 5.54 -17.07
C PHE A 112 -10.38 6.78 -16.28
N ARG A 113 -9.17 6.80 -15.71
CA ARG A 113 -8.62 7.96 -14.99
C ARG A 113 -8.48 9.19 -15.88
N ILE A 114 -7.97 9.03 -17.10
CA ILE A 114 -7.84 10.13 -18.06
C ILE A 114 -9.22 10.71 -18.38
N LYS A 115 -10.19 9.84 -18.69
CA LYS A 115 -11.58 10.26 -18.93
C LYS A 115 -12.20 11.00 -17.74
N GLN A 116 -11.98 10.53 -16.51
CA GLN A 116 -12.47 11.22 -15.31
C GLN A 116 -11.79 12.58 -15.07
N LYS A 117 -10.53 12.76 -15.48
CA LYS A 117 -9.86 14.07 -15.44
C LYS A 117 -10.41 15.04 -16.47
N GLU A 118 -10.69 14.57 -17.68
CA GLU A 118 -11.26 15.40 -18.76
C GLU A 118 -12.71 15.83 -18.49
N GLU A 119 -13.50 15.00 -17.80
CA GLU A 119 -14.90 15.30 -17.45
C GLU A 119 -15.05 16.28 -16.27
N ASN A 120 -13.96 16.58 -15.53
CA ASN A 120 -13.96 17.48 -14.37
C ASN A 120 -13.30 18.85 -14.65
N VAL A 121 -13.09 19.22 -15.92
CA VAL A 121 -12.57 20.52 -16.38
C VAL A 121 -13.67 21.34 -17.06
#